data_AF-A0A2A4PHL4-F1
#
_entry.id   AF-A0A2A4PHL4-F1
#
_cell.length_a   1.000
_cell.length_b   1.000
_cell.length_c   1.000
_cell.angle_alpha   90.00
_cell.angle_beta   90.00
_cell.angle_gamma   90.00
#
_symmetry.space_group_name_H-M   'P 1'
#
loop_
_entity.id
_entity.type
_entity.pdbx_description
1 polymer ?
#
loop_
_entity_poly.entity_id
_entity_poly.type
_entity_poly.pdbx_seq_one_letter_code
_entity_poly.pdbx_strand_id
1 'polypeptide(L)'
;MNKKPVEFLKMLHRAGLADEGESPVFEELTGGVASDIWLVHLRRGPVCVKRALAKLKVAQDWRASVDRNTFEAAWLETAARI
;
A
#
# COMPACT_ATOMS: atom_id res chain seq x y z
N MET A 1 4.38 16.62 9.80
CA MET A 1 3.44 15.93 10.71
C MET A 1 3.10 14.59 10.07
N ASN A 2 3.79 13.51 10.48
CA ASN A 2 3.70 12.20 9.84
C ASN A 2 2.25 11.71 9.85
N LYS A 3 1.57 11.77 8.70
CA LYS A 3 0.29 11.11 8.49
C LYS A 3 0.57 9.61 8.41
N LYS A 4 0.73 8.95 9.57
CA LYS A 4 0.63 7.50 9.61
C LYS A 4 -0.79 7.15 9.13
N PRO A 5 -0.94 6.43 8.01
CA PRO A 5 -2.25 6.03 7.53
C PRO A 5 -2.82 4.97 8.48
N VAL A 6 -3.59 5.43 9.49
CA VAL A 6 -4.23 4.59 10.51
C VAL A 6 -5.08 3.49 9.86
N GLU A 7 -5.64 3.78 8.69
CA GLU A 7 -6.38 2.82 7.88
C GLU A 7 -5.54 1.62 7.44
N PHE A 8 -4.23 1.79 7.21
CA PHE A 8 -3.35 0.68 6.82
C PHE A 8 -3.04 -0.24 7.98
N LEU A 9 -2.83 0.29 9.19
CA LEU A 9 -2.67 -0.56 10.37
C LEU A 9 -3.92 -1.43 10.62
N LYS A 10 -5.12 -0.83 10.53
CA LYS A 10 -6.39 -1.57 10.62
C LYS A 10 -6.55 -2.62 9.52
N MET A 11 -6.06 -2.35 8.31
CA MET A 11 -6.08 -3.31 7.21
C MET A 11 -5.10 -4.46 7.47
N LEU A 12 -3.88 -4.17 7.92
CA LEU A 12 -2.86 -5.17 8.25
C LEU A 12 -3.29 -6.11 9.37
N HIS A 13 -3.95 -5.60 10.42
CA HIS A 13 -4.55 -6.46 11.46
C HIS A 13 -5.63 -7.38 10.87
N ARG A 14 -6.54 -6.85 10.05
CA ARG A 14 -7.59 -7.66 9.40
C ARG A 14 -7.03 -8.72 8.45
N ALA A 15 -5.88 -8.43 7.82
CA ALA A 15 -5.17 -9.37 6.97
C ALA A 15 -4.33 -10.40 7.76
N GLY A 16 -4.29 -10.32 9.09
CA GLY A 16 -3.47 -11.20 9.93
C GLY A 16 -1.96 -10.97 9.78
N LEU A 17 -1.55 -9.78 9.33
CA LEU A 17 -0.14 -9.42 9.12
C LEU A 17 0.43 -8.61 10.29
N ALA A 18 -0.39 -7.94 11.09
CA ALA A 18 0.07 -7.18 12.27
C ALA A 18 -0.54 -7.76 13.55
N ASP A 19 0.27 -7.95 14.58
CA ASP A 19 -0.16 -8.53 15.86
C ASP A 19 -0.85 -7.49 16.75
N GLU A 20 -1.75 -7.93 17.64
CA GLU A 20 -2.34 -7.03 18.63
C GLU A 20 -1.26 -6.34 19.49
N GLY A 21 -1.42 -5.04 19.73
CA GLY A 21 -0.48 -4.22 20.49
C GLY A 21 0.84 -3.91 19.78
N GLU A 22 1.02 -4.35 18.52
CA GLU A 22 2.17 -3.98 17.72
C GLU A 22 2.11 -2.51 17.28
N SER A 23 3.25 -1.82 17.30
CA SER A 23 3.39 -0.43 16.84
C SER A 23 4.40 -0.34 15.71
N PRO A 24 4.04 -0.75 14.47
CA PRO A 24 4.99 -0.81 13.38
C PRO A 24 5.45 0.58 12.90
N VAL A 25 6.65 0.61 12.33
CA VAL A 25 7.22 1.79 11.69
C VAL A 25 6.76 1.82 10.23
N PHE A 26 6.23 2.96 9.80
CA PHE A 26 5.78 3.19 8.43
C PHE A 26 6.73 4.18 7.76
N GLU A 27 7.27 3.79 6.61
CA GLU A 27 8.11 4.61 5.76
C GLU A 27 7.42 4.84 4.42
N GLU A 28 7.24 6.10 4.03
CA GLU A 28 6.70 6.42 2.71
C GLU A 28 7.75 6.13 1.63
N LEU A 29 7.39 5.29 0.65
CA LEU A 29 8.21 5.05 -0.52
C LEU A 29 7.76 5.99 -1.65
N THR A 30 8.60 6.97 -1.94
CA THR A 30 8.33 8.02 -2.94
C THR A 30 8.92 7.65 -4.32
N GLY A 31 8.66 8.49 -5.33
CA GLY A 31 9.18 8.32 -6.70
C GLY A 31 8.12 7.89 -7.72
N GLY A 32 7.00 7.31 -7.26
CA GLY A 32 5.85 6.99 -8.11
C GLY A 32 4.78 8.09 -8.10
N VAL A 33 4.09 8.25 -9.24
CA VAL A 33 2.98 9.23 -9.35
C VAL A 33 1.59 8.62 -9.17
N ALA A 34 1.49 7.30 -9.28
CA ALA A 34 0.21 6.61 -9.41
C ALA A 34 -0.33 6.05 -8.08
N SER A 35 0.53 5.84 -7.08
CA SER A 35 0.15 5.17 -5.84
C SER A 35 0.74 5.85 -4.62
N ASP A 36 0.09 5.66 -3.47
CA ASP A 36 0.75 5.74 -2.18
C ASP A 36 1.38 4.37 -1.90
N ILE A 37 2.68 4.35 -1.59
CA ILE A 37 3.42 3.14 -1.28
C ILE A 37 4.12 3.34 0.06
N TRP A 38 4.00 2.34 0.92
CA TRP A 38 4.57 2.36 2.26
C TRP A 38 5.30 1.06 2.54
N LEU A 39 6.53 1.17 3.03
CA LEU A 39 7.23 0.07 3.68
C LEU A 39 6.83 0.06 5.14
N VAL A 40 6.32 -1.08 5.61
CA VAL A 40 5.86 -1.27 6.99
C VAL A 40 6.72 -2.32 7.65
N HIS A 41 7.47 -1.90 8.67
CA HIS A 41 8.32 -2.80 9.45
C HIS A 41 7.49 -3.45 10.54
N LEU A 42 7.13 -4.71 10.31
CA LEU A 42 6.41 -5.56 11.27
C LEU A 42 7.38 -6.53 11.96
N ARG A 43 7.01 -7.04 13.13
CA ARG A 43 7.74 -8.07 13.89
C ARG A 43 8.00 -9.32 13.07
N ARG A 44 7.05 -9.70 12.21
CA ARG A 44 7.15 -10.87 11.33
C ARG A 44 7.98 -10.65 10.06
N GLY A 45 8.52 -9.45 9.89
CA GLY A 45 9.24 -9.04 8.70
C GLY A 45 8.53 -7.91 7.94
N PRO A 46 9.26 -7.19 7.07
CA PRO A 46 8.73 -6.04 6.37
C PRO A 46 7.68 -6.43 5.32
N VAL A 47 6.68 -5.57 5.14
CA VAL A 47 5.69 -5.67 4.06
C VAL A 47 5.53 -4.33 3.35
N CYS A 48 5.11 -4.38 2.08
CA CYS A 48 4.72 -3.18 1.33
C CYS A 48 3.20 -3.03 1.31
N VAL A 49 2.69 -1.85 1.65
CA VAL A 49 1.29 -1.46 1.43
C VAL A 49 1.22 -0.55 0.22
N LYS A 50 0.35 -0.88 -0.73
CA LYS A 50 0.16 -0.11 -1.97
C LYS A 50 -1.30 0.27 -2.17
N ARG A 51 -1.57 1.55 -2.39
CA ARG A 51 -2.91 2.10 -2.69
C ARG A 51 -2.86 2.97 -3.93
N ALA A 52 -3.65 2.64 -4.94
CA ALA A 52 -3.84 3.47 -6.13
C ALA A 52 -4.49 4.80 -5.76
N LEU A 53 -4.01 5.85 -6.42
CA LEU A 53 -4.59 7.18 -6.35
C LEU A 53 -5.58 7.37 -7.51
N ALA A 54 -6.71 7.99 -7.22
CA ALA A 54 -7.70 8.37 -8.22
C ALA A 54 -7.19 9.52 -9.12
N LYS A 55 -6.41 10.45 -8.54
CA LYS A 55 -5.67 11.50 -9.26
C LYS A 55 -4.18 11.26 -9.09
N LEU A 56 -3.44 11.25 -10.20
CA LEU A 56 -2.00 11.02 -10.20
C LEU A 56 -1.26 12.27 -9.68
N LYS A 57 -0.12 12.05 -9.03
CA LYS A 57 0.79 13.09 -8.51
C LYS A 57 1.62 13.72 -9.64
N VAL A 58 0.95 14.27 -10.65
CA VAL A 58 1.56 15.00 -11.79
C VAL A 58 0.94 16.40 -11.91
N ALA A 59 1.56 17.28 -12.69
CA ALA A 59 1.10 18.67 -12.85
C ALA A 59 -0.26 18.76 -13.55
N GLN A 60 -0.52 17.86 -14.50
CA GLN A 60 -1.77 17.78 -15.25
C GLN A 60 -2.86 17.06 -14.44
N ASP A 61 -4.13 17.24 -14.82
CA ASP A 61 -5.24 16.54 -14.17
C ASP A 61 -5.41 15.12 -14.71
N TRP A 62 -4.46 14.24 -14.38
CA TRP A 62 -4.52 12.84 -14.77
C TRP A 62 -5.29 12.03 -13.74
N ARG A 63 -6.29 11.30 -14.22
CA ARG A 63 -7.17 10.46 -13.39
C ARG A 63 -7.21 9.04 -13.92
N ALA A 64 -7.29 8.09 -13.01
CA ALA A 64 -7.44 6.68 -13.33
C ALA A 64 -8.29 6.01 -12.26
N SER A 65 -9.04 4.96 -12.61
CA SER A 65 -9.80 4.20 -11.61
C SER A 65 -8.85 3.60 -10.57
N VAL A 66 -9.33 3.50 -9.33
CA VAL A 66 -8.64 2.81 -8.24
C VAL A 66 -8.80 1.29 -8.32
N ASP A 67 -9.77 0.79 -9.10
CA ASP A 67 -10.02 -0.65 -9.31
C ASP A 67 -8.82 -1.39 -9.91
N ARG A 68 -7.87 -0.63 -10.49
CA ARG A 68 -6.58 -1.16 -10.95
C ARG A 68 -5.74 -1.82 -9.87
N ASN A 69 -5.96 -1.52 -8.59
CA ASN A 69 -5.38 -2.31 -7.49
C ASN A 69 -5.79 -3.79 -7.57
N THR A 70 -7.06 -4.08 -7.90
CA THR A 70 -7.58 -5.45 -8.01
C THR A 70 -6.93 -6.17 -9.18
N PHE A 71 -6.83 -5.51 -10.34
CA PHE A 71 -6.18 -6.07 -11.52
C PHE A 71 -4.68 -6.29 -11.29
N GLU A 72 -4.00 -5.38 -10.59
CA GLU A 72 -2.60 -5.55 -10.22
C GLU A 72 -2.41 -6.76 -9.29
N ALA A 73 -3.24 -6.93 -8.27
CA ALA A 73 -3.20 -8.09 -7.39
C ALA A 73 -3.44 -9.40 -8.18
N ALA A 74 -4.49 -9.44 -8.99
CA ALA A 74 -4.80 -10.59 -9.84
C ALA A 74 -3.66 -10.94 -10.81
N TRP A 75 -2.98 -9.92 -11.35
CA TRP A 75 -1.82 -10.14 -12.21
C TRP A 75 -0.63 -10.71 -11.44
N LEU A 76 -0.29 -10.15 -10.27
CA LEU A 76 0.80 -10.68 -9.44
C LEU A 76 0.55 -12.15 -9.04
N GLU A 77 -0.70 -12.51 -8.69
CA GLU A 77 -1.09 -13.88 -8.42
C GLU A 77 -0.96 -14.79 -9.64
N THR A 78 -1.22 -14.27 -10.84
CA THR A 78 -1.05 -15.01 -12.09
C THR A 78 0.43 -15.21 -12.40
N ALA A 79 1.23 -14.15 -12.31
CA ALA A 79 2.66 -14.18 -12.55
C ALA A 79 3.41 -15.12 -11.58
N ALA A 80 2.97 -15.24 -10.34
CA ALA A 80 3.54 -16.17 -9.36
C ALA A 80 3.32 -17.67 -9.70
N ARG A 81 2.48 -17.97 -10.69
CA ARG A 81 2.15 -19.34 -11.13
C ARG A 81 2.81 -19.71 -12.46
N ILE A 82 3.64 -18.83 -13.03
CA ILE A 82 4.39 -19.02 -14.28
C ILE A 82 5.86 -19.17 -13.93
#